data_AF-A0A6C8GYM4-F1
#
_entry.id   AF-A0A6C8GYM4-F1
#
_cell.length_a   1.000
_cell.length_b   1.000
_cell.length_c   1.000
_cell.angle_alpha   90.00
_cell.angle_beta   90.00
_cell.angle_gamma   90.00
#
_symmetry.space_group_name_H-M   'P 1'
#
loop_
_entity.id
_entity.type
_entity.pdbx_description
1 polymer ?
#
loop_
_entity_poly.entity_id
_entity_poly.type
_entity_poly.pdbx_seq_one_letter_code
_entity_poly.pdbx_strand_id
1 'polypeptide(L)'
;MITHISPLGSMDMLSQLEVDMLKRTASSDLYQLFRNCSLAVLNSGSLTDNSKELLSRFENFDINVLRRERGVKLELINPPEDAFVDGRIIRALQANLFAVLRDILFVNGQIHNAGRFQHLDLESSTHITNLVFSILRNARMLTRGKTRCGPGRCTSAKRQTWWYAGAATQLTKTSTCMPVASARSWDYAS
;
A
#
# COMPACT_ATOMS: atom_id res chain seq x y z
N MET A 1 17.12 4.36 -16.14
CA MET A 1 16.33 3.13 -16.35
C MET A 1 14.84 3.49 -16.29
N ILE A 2 14.01 3.00 -17.22
CA ILE A 2 12.56 3.25 -17.21
C ILE A 2 11.83 1.90 -17.17
N THR A 3 10.86 1.75 -16.27
CA THR A 3 10.09 0.51 -16.11
C THR A 3 8.60 0.80 -16.03
N HIS A 4 7.77 -0.01 -16.70
CA HIS A 4 6.32 0.11 -16.64
C HIS A 4 5.69 -0.98 -15.79
N ILE A 5 4.88 -0.58 -14.82
CA ILE A 5 4.21 -1.47 -13.89
C ILE A 5 2.70 -1.40 -14.12
N SER A 6 2.07 -2.56 -14.24
CA SER A 6 0.61 -2.69 -14.37
C SER A 6 -0.02 -3.11 -13.03
N PRO A 7 -1.28 -2.78 -12.76
CA PRO A 7 -1.93 -3.12 -11.49
C PRO A 7 -2.05 -4.64 -11.29
N LEU A 8 -1.98 -5.06 -10.02
CA LEU A 8 -2.26 -6.44 -9.62
C LEU A 8 -3.76 -6.59 -9.35
N GLY A 9 -4.50 -7.11 -10.34
CA GLY A 9 -5.94 -7.37 -10.23
C GLY A 9 -6.82 -6.21 -10.69
N SER A 10 -8.06 -6.18 -10.20
CA SER A 10 -9.05 -5.14 -10.52
C SER A 10 -8.75 -3.87 -9.72
N MET A 11 -7.87 -3.01 -10.22
CA MET A 11 -7.90 -1.62 -9.81
C MET A 11 -9.13 -0.97 -10.43
N ASP A 12 -9.91 -0.26 -9.60
CA ASP A 12 -11.09 0.47 -10.05
C ASP A 12 -10.66 1.50 -11.11
N MET A 13 -11.42 1.57 -12.20
CA MET A 13 -11.11 2.45 -13.33
C MET A 13 -10.98 3.90 -12.85
N LEU A 14 -9.78 4.47 -12.94
CA LEU A 14 -9.57 5.88 -12.68
C LEU A 14 -10.19 6.72 -13.81
N SER A 15 -10.92 7.76 -13.42
CA SER A 15 -11.50 8.73 -14.35
C SER A 15 -10.41 9.60 -14.99
N GLN A 16 -10.74 10.22 -16.13
CA GLN A 16 -9.79 11.10 -16.81
C GLN A 16 -9.37 12.28 -15.92
N LEU A 17 -10.30 12.81 -15.13
CA LEU A 17 -10.05 13.94 -14.23
C LEU A 17 -9.07 13.58 -13.11
N GLU A 18 -9.18 12.39 -12.51
CA GLU A 18 -8.27 11.96 -11.44
C GLU A 18 -6.83 11.76 -11.94
N VAL A 19 -6.68 11.19 -13.14
CA VAL A 19 -5.36 11.06 -13.77
C VAL A 19 -4.79 12.43 -14.12
N ASP A 20 -5.62 13.34 -14.64
CA ASP A 20 -5.18 14.69 -15.00
C ASP A 20 -4.81 15.53 -13.77
N MET A 21 -5.46 15.32 -12.61
CA MET A 21 -5.05 15.94 -11.34
C MET A 21 -3.62 15.57 -10.95
N LEU A 22 -3.21 14.32 -11.17
CA LEU A 22 -1.82 13.89 -10.90
C LEU A 22 -0.84 14.34 -11.97
N LYS A 23 -1.28 14.50 -13.22
CA LYS A 23 -0.43 14.95 -14.32
C LYS A 23 -0.19 16.45 -14.36
N ARG A 24 -1.09 17.26 -13.77
CA ARG A 24 -1.15 18.69 -14.08
C ARG A 24 0.05 19.53 -13.67
N THR A 25 0.97 19.03 -12.85
CA THR A 25 2.29 19.65 -12.71
C THR A 25 3.24 18.72 -11.95
N ALA A 26 4.44 18.45 -12.49
CA ALA A 26 5.53 17.81 -11.73
C ALA A 26 5.95 18.64 -10.48
N SER A 27 5.50 19.88 -10.40
CA SER A 27 5.61 20.80 -9.25
C SER A 27 4.34 20.86 -8.38
N SER A 28 3.32 20.05 -8.63
CA SER A 28 2.14 19.99 -7.76
C SER A 28 2.51 19.31 -6.44
N ASP A 29 2.03 19.86 -5.32
CA ASP A 29 2.19 19.25 -4.00
C ASP A 29 1.66 17.81 -3.96
N LEU A 30 0.58 17.54 -4.70
CA LEU A 30 0.00 16.20 -4.81
C LEU A 30 0.93 15.23 -5.54
N TYR A 31 1.61 15.70 -6.58
CA TYR A 31 2.61 14.92 -7.30
C TYR A 31 3.81 14.61 -6.40
N GLN A 32 4.33 15.63 -5.70
CA GLN A 32 5.45 15.45 -4.76
C GLN A 32 5.10 14.49 -3.63
N LEU A 33 3.89 14.58 -3.08
CA LEU A 33 3.38 13.61 -2.10
C LEU A 33 3.33 12.19 -2.68
N PHE A 34 2.75 12.03 -3.86
CA PHE A 34 2.67 10.73 -4.53
C PHE A 34 4.05 10.13 -4.84
N ARG A 35 4.98 10.94 -5.34
CA ARG A 35 6.36 10.56 -5.61
C ARG A 35 7.07 10.10 -4.35
N ASN A 36 7.00 10.89 -3.27
CA ASN A 36 7.69 10.60 -2.02
C ASN A 36 7.12 9.35 -1.34
N CYS A 37 5.80 9.19 -1.31
CA CYS A 37 5.17 7.96 -0.80
C CYS A 37 5.55 6.73 -1.62
N SER A 38 5.60 6.86 -2.95
CA SER A 38 5.99 5.76 -3.83
C SER A 38 7.45 5.35 -3.64
N LEU A 39 8.35 6.32 -3.46
CA LEU A 39 9.76 6.06 -3.16
C LEU A 39 9.95 5.37 -1.80
N ALA A 40 9.18 5.77 -0.79
CA ALA A 40 9.19 5.12 0.52
C ALA A 40 8.70 3.66 0.43
N VAL A 41 7.68 3.38 -0.38
CA VAL A 41 7.23 2.01 -0.65
C VAL A 41 8.34 1.19 -1.28
N LEU A 42 8.99 1.70 -2.33
CA LEU A 42 10.06 0.99 -3.03
C LEU A 42 11.26 0.67 -2.11
N ASN A 43 11.49 1.49 -1.09
CA ASN A 43 12.55 1.31 -0.10
C ASN A 43 12.10 0.63 1.20
N SER A 44 10.89 0.06 1.27
CA SER A 44 10.32 -0.52 2.51
C SER A 44 11.04 -1.76 3.08
N GLY A 45 12.14 -2.19 2.46
CA GLY A 45 13.07 -3.21 2.97
C GLY A 45 14.49 -2.69 3.26
N SER A 46 14.75 -1.40 3.10
CA SER A 46 16.06 -0.81 3.37
C SER A 46 16.33 -0.70 4.86
N LEU A 47 17.61 -0.81 5.24
CA LEU A 47 18.10 -0.61 6.62
C LEU A 47 18.24 0.87 6.99
N THR A 48 17.99 1.79 6.05
CA THR A 48 18.09 3.24 6.29
C THR A 48 16.85 3.74 7.03
N ASP A 49 17.05 4.36 8.19
CA ASP A 49 16.00 4.95 9.04
C ASP A 49 15.78 6.46 8.78
N ASN A 50 16.71 7.12 8.08
CA ASN A 50 16.63 8.54 7.77
C ASN A 50 15.88 8.84 6.45
N SER A 51 14.68 9.41 6.57
CA SER A 51 13.84 9.75 5.42
C SER A 51 14.41 10.87 4.53
N LYS A 52 15.17 11.82 5.10
CA LYS A 52 15.77 12.92 4.32
C LYS A 52 16.91 12.41 3.44
N GLU A 53 17.76 11.57 4.01
CA GLU A 53 18.87 10.94 3.28
C GLU A 53 18.36 10.07 2.12
N LEU A 54 17.28 9.33 2.36
CA LEU A 54 16.61 8.53 1.33
C LEU A 54 16.09 9.39 0.17
N LEU A 55 15.46 10.54 0.47
CA LEU A 55 14.97 11.45 -0.56
C LEU A 55 16.10 12.08 -1.37
N SER A 56 17.19 12.51 -0.71
CA SER A 56 18.38 13.07 -1.37
C SER A 56 19.14 12.03 -2.20
N ARG A 57 19.19 10.78 -1.75
CA ARG A 57 19.85 9.70 -2.48
C ARG A 57 19.15 9.36 -3.80
N PHE A 58 17.84 9.57 -3.87
CA PHE A 58 17.01 9.28 -5.04
C PHE A 58 16.35 10.55 -5.59
N GLU A 59 17.13 11.63 -5.77
CA GLU A 59 16.65 12.86 -6.42
C GLU A 59 16.26 12.63 -7.88
N ASN A 60 16.94 11.70 -8.56
CA ASN A 60 16.70 11.33 -9.95
C ASN A 60 15.50 10.38 -10.16
N PHE A 61 14.87 9.91 -9.07
CA PHE A 61 13.69 9.06 -9.14
C PHE A 61 12.48 9.87 -9.58
N ASP A 62 11.65 9.31 -10.44
CA ASP A 62 10.39 9.94 -10.82
C ASP A 62 9.30 8.91 -11.14
N ILE A 63 8.03 9.31 -11.04
CA ILE A 63 6.90 8.40 -11.24
C ILE A 63 5.76 9.04 -12.02
N ASN A 64 5.45 8.47 -13.17
CA ASN A 64 4.38 8.94 -14.04
C ASN A 64 3.17 7.99 -14.03
N VAL A 65 1.98 8.58 -14.08
CA VAL A 65 0.72 7.84 -14.22
C VAL A 65 0.28 7.86 -15.68
N LEU A 66 0.33 6.69 -16.32
CA LEU A 66 -0.02 6.51 -17.72
C LEU A 66 -1.42 5.90 -17.86
N ARG A 67 -2.27 6.55 -18.65
CA ARG A 67 -3.60 6.03 -19.00
C ARG A 67 -3.50 5.12 -20.23
N ARG A 68 -4.15 3.96 -20.18
CA ARG A 68 -4.29 3.00 -21.30
C ARG A 68 -5.75 2.56 -21.42
N GLU A 69 -6.10 1.92 -22.53
CA GLU A 69 -7.48 1.50 -22.83
C GLU A 69 -8.08 0.57 -21.77
N ARG A 70 -7.25 -0.25 -21.11
CA ARG A 70 -7.66 -1.21 -20.07
C ARG A 70 -7.29 -0.78 -18.66
N GLY A 71 -7.16 0.53 -18.42
CA GLY A 71 -6.91 1.09 -17.08
C GLY A 71 -5.62 1.91 -16.99
N VAL A 72 -5.01 1.91 -15.81
CA VAL A 72 -3.85 2.74 -15.49
C VAL A 72 -2.57 1.89 -15.41
N LYS A 73 -1.46 2.47 -15.85
CA LYS A 73 -0.10 1.94 -15.69
C LYS A 73 0.75 2.99 -14.99
N LEU A 74 1.72 2.53 -14.20
CA LEU A 74 2.74 3.38 -13.61
C LEU A 74 4.02 3.26 -14.43
N GLU A 75 4.68 4.37 -14.67
CA GLU A 75 6.01 4.44 -15.24
C GLU A 75 6.96 4.93 -14.16
N LEU A 76 7.97 4.13 -13.87
CA LEU A 76 9.01 4.43 -12.89
C LEU A 76 10.27 4.83 -13.63
N ILE A 77 10.82 6.00 -13.31
CA ILE A 77 12.06 6.54 -13.84
C ILE A 77 13.11 6.44 -12.73
N ASN A 78 14.21 5.75 -13.02
CA ASN A 78 15.30 5.47 -12.08
C ASN A 78 14.83 4.94 -10.71
N PRO A 79 14.00 3.88 -10.67
CA PRO A 79 13.60 3.28 -9.39
C PRO A 79 14.79 2.62 -8.67
N PRO A 80 14.75 2.51 -7.33
CA PRO A 80 15.74 1.76 -6.57
C PRO A 80 15.86 0.30 -7.05
N GLU A 81 17.09 -0.18 -7.22
CA GLU A 81 17.35 -1.55 -7.70
C GLU A 81 16.87 -2.62 -6.71
N ASP A 82 16.92 -2.33 -5.41
CA ASP A 82 16.48 -3.21 -4.32
C ASP A 82 14.98 -3.58 -4.41
N ALA A 83 14.19 -2.82 -5.17
CA ALA A 83 12.79 -3.13 -5.41
C ALA A 83 12.56 -4.24 -6.45
N PHE A 84 13.62 -4.67 -7.14
CA PHE A 84 13.59 -5.66 -8.22
C PHE A 84 14.34 -6.94 -7.83
N VAL A 85 13.80 -8.08 -8.24
CA VAL A 85 14.45 -9.39 -8.18
C VAL A 85 14.40 -9.97 -9.58
N ASP A 86 15.54 -10.31 -10.16
CA ASP A 86 15.67 -10.80 -11.55
C ASP A 86 15.01 -9.87 -12.58
N GLY A 87 15.13 -8.56 -12.38
CA GLY A 87 14.55 -7.53 -13.26
C GLY A 87 13.02 -7.41 -13.16
N ARG A 88 12.37 -8.09 -12.21
CA ARG A 88 10.93 -7.98 -11.94
C ARG A 88 10.68 -7.32 -10.59
N ILE A 89 9.73 -6.40 -10.55
CA ILE A 89 9.34 -5.75 -9.29
C ILE A 89 8.74 -6.79 -8.32
N ILE A 90 9.07 -6.64 -7.03
CA ILE A 90 8.47 -7.46 -5.98
C ILE A 90 6.95 -7.20 -5.93
N ARG A 91 6.14 -8.27 -5.97
CA ARG A 91 4.66 -8.18 -6.06
C ARG A 91 4.03 -7.38 -4.90
N ALA A 92 4.61 -7.45 -3.70
CA ALA A 92 4.13 -6.69 -2.55
C ALA A 92 4.33 -5.17 -2.75
N LEU A 93 5.49 -4.76 -3.25
CA LEU A 93 5.79 -3.35 -3.56
C LEU A 93 4.87 -2.84 -4.67
N GLN A 94 4.69 -3.65 -5.72
CA GLN A 94 3.74 -3.35 -6.79
C GLN A 94 2.33 -3.13 -6.25
N ALA A 95 1.80 -4.01 -5.39
CA ALA A 95 0.49 -3.83 -4.78
C ALA A 95 0.40 -2.54 -3.94
N ASN A 96 1.45 -2.25 -3.17
CA ASN A 96 1.52 -1.06 -2.32
C ASN A 96 1.57 0.25 -3.13
N LEU A 97 2.29 0.30 -4.26
CA LEU A 97 2.31 1.47 -5.15
C LEU A 97 0.91 1.83 -5.65
N PHE A 98 0.14 0.82 -6.04
CA PHE A 98 -1.24 1.01 -6.47
C PHE A 98 -2.20 1.34 -5.32
N ALA A 99 -1.93 0.85 -4.11
CA ALA A 99 -2.65 1.28 -2.92
C ALA A 99 -2.41 2.76 -2.60
N VAL A 100 -1.15 3.22 -2.67
CA VAL A 100 -0.79 4.63 -2.50
C VAL A 100 -1.52 5.52 -3.53
N LEU A 101 -1.52 5.12 -4.80
CA LEU A 101 -2.23 5.84 -5.86
C LEU A 101 -3.72 6.00 -5.54
N ARG A 102 -4.39 4.90 -5.17
CA ARG A 102 -5.82 4.89 -4.83
C ARG A 102 -6.11 5.79 -3.62
N ASP A 103 -5.31 5.67 -2.56
CA ASP A 103 -5.59 6.35 -1.30
C ASP A 103 -5.36 7.87 -1.40
N ILE A 104 -4.31 8.30 -2.10
CA ILE A 104 -4.05 9.72 -2.36
C ILE A 104 -5.18 10.34 -3.20
N LEU A 105 -5.57 9.70 -4.30
CA LEU A 105 -6.65 10.19 -5.15
C LEU A 105 -7.98 10.25 -4.42
N PHE A 106 -8.29 9.23 -3.62
CA PHE A 106 -9.52 9.18 -2.84
C PHE A 106 -9.58 10.31 -1.81
N VAL A 107 -8.53 10.48 -0.99
CA VAL A 107 -8.49 11.51 0.06
C VAL A 107 -8.53 12.90 -0.56
N ASN A 108 -7.73 13.13 -1.60
CA ASN A 108 -7.73 14.40 -2.33
C ASN A 108 -9.12 14.72 -2.90
N GLY A 109 -9.77 13.72 -3.51
CA GLY A 109 -11.14 13.83 -4.01
C GLY A 109 -12.14 14.18 -2.91
N GLN A 110 -12.05 13.55 -1.73
CA GLN A 110 -12.97 13.84 -0.61
C GLN A 110 -12.77 15.25 -0.06
N ILE A 111 -11.51 15.69 0.14
CA ILE A 111 -11.19 17.01 0.71
C ILE A 111 -11.57 18.12 -0.26
N HIS A 112 -11.25 17.99 -1.56
CA HIS A 112 -11.57 19.04 -2.53
C HIS A 112 -13.04 19.06 -2.97
N ASN A 113 -13.73 17.91 -2.98
CA ASN A 113 -15.16 17.85 -3.28
C ASN A 113 -16.06 18.13 -2.07
N ALA A 114 -15.50 18.22 -0.86
CA ALA A 114 -16.21 18.70 0.34
C ALA A 114 -16.85 20.09 0.13
N GLY A 115 -16.28 20.92 -0.74
CA GLY A 115 -16.88 22.20 -1.11
C GLY A 115 -18.17 22.11 -1.93
N ARG A 116 -18.54 20.94 -2.48
CA ARG A 116 -19.69 20.79 -3.41
C ARG A 116 -20.86 19.97 -2.89
N PHE A 117 -20.67 19.02 -1.97
CA PHE A 117 -21.75 18.08 -1.59
C PHE A 117 -21.89 17.77 -0.10
N GLN A 118 -20.85 17.90 0.71
CA GLN A 118 -20.90 17.65 2.15
C GLN A 118 -19.90 18.61 2.80
N HIS A 119 -20.40 19.58 3.57
CA HIS A 119 -19.61 20.52 4.36
C HIS A 119 -18.71 19.74 5.34
N LEU A 120 -17.58 19.25 4.85
CA LEU A 120 -16.66 18.39 5.58
C LEU A 120 -15.87 19.28 6.53
N ASP A 121 -16.47 19.55 7.68
CA ASP A 121 -15.83 20.23 8.79
C ASP A 121 -14.75 19.33 9.40
N LEU A 122 -13.49 19.70 9.18
CA LEU A 122 -12.32 18.99 9.71
C LEU A 122 -12.09 19.25 11.21
N GLU A 123 -12.84 20.16 11.83
CA GLU A 123 -12.84 20.37 13.28
C GLU A 123 -13.88 19.47 13.99
N SER A 124 -14.84 18.93 13.24
CA SER A 124 -15.87 18.05 13.78
C SER A 124 -15.38 16.60 13.91
N SER A 125 -15.37 16.10 15.14
CA SER A 125 -15.01 14.71 15.47
C SER A 125 -15.85 13.67 14.70
N THR A 126 -17.12 13.98 14.44
CA THR A 126 -18.03 13.11 13.69
C THR A 126 -17.63 13.00 12.22
N HIS A 127 -17.24 14.12 11.60
CA HIS A 127 -16.81 14.15 10.20
C HIS A 127 -15.44 13.48 10.03
N ILE A 128 -14.50 13.71 10.94
CA ILE A 128 -13.21 13.01 10.95
C ILE A 128 -13.41 11.49 11.01
N THR A 129 -14.28 11.01 11.91
CA THR A 129 -14.55 9.57 12.05
C THR A 129 -15.16 8.97 10.78
N ASN A 130 -16.11 9.67 10.16
CA ASN A 130 -16.72 9.23 8.90
C ASN A 130 -15.73 9.26 7.73
N LEU A 131 -14.80 10.23 7.71
CA LEU A 131 -13.73 10.29 6.72
C LEU A 131 -12.80 9.08 6.86
N VAL A 132 -12.32 8.78 8.08
CA VAL A 132 -11.49 7.60 8.35
C VAL A 132 -12.21 6.32 7.93
N PHE A 133 -13.50 6.17 8.27
CA PHE A 133 -14.31 5.04 7.84
C PHE A 133 -14.39 4.92 6.31
N SER A 134 -14.58 6.04 5.62
CA SER A 134 -14.67 6.09 4.16
C SER A 134 -13.36 5.69 3.49
N ILE A 135 -12.21 6.13 4.02
CA ILE A 135 -10.87 5.74 3.56
C ILE A 135 -10.68 4.22 3.71
N LEU A 136 -10.94 3.67 4.89
CA LEU A 136 -10.79 2.23 5.16
C LEU A 136 -11.73 1.37 4.32
N ARG A 137 -12.95 1.86 4.06
CA ARG A 137 -13.92 1.21 3.17
C ARG A 137 -13.42 1.18 1.72
N ASN A 138 -12.93 2.32 1.21
CA ASN A 138 -12.35 2.42 -0.13
C ASN A 138 -11.11 1.53 -0.29
N ALA A 139 -10.30 1.42 0.77
CA ALA A 139 -9.16 0.53 0.83
C ALA A 139 -9.51 -0.97 0.92
N ARG A 140 -10.80 -1.31 0.97
CA ARG A 140 -11.33 -2.68 1.13
C ARG A 140 -10.78 -3.38 2.39
N MET A 141 -10.44 -2.62 3.43
CA MET A 141 -9.93 -3.15 4.71
C MET A 141 -11.04 -3.61 5.65
N LEU A 142 -12.26 -3.10 5.46
CA LEU A 142 -13.42 -3.45 6.27
C LEU A 142 -14.02 -4.77 5.78
N THR A 143 -13.65 -5.87 6.42
CA THR A 143 -14.21 -7.20 6.17
C THR A 143 -15.16 -7.60 7.29
N ARG A 144 -16.39 -8.00 6.94
CA ARG A 144 -17.35 -8.54 7.91
C ARG A 144 -16.86 -9.92 8.36
N GLY A 145 -16.76 -10.13 9.67
CA GLY A 145 -16.49 -11.46 10.25
C GLY A 145 -15.03 -11.88 10.42
N LYS A 146 -14.05 -10.96 10.34
CA LYS A 146 -12.65 -11.30 10.67
C LYS A 146 -12.48 -11.38 12.19
N THR A 147 -12.16 -12.57 12.72
CA THR A 147 -11.81 -12.76 14.13
C THR A 147 -10.54 -11.97 14.46
N ARG A 148 -10.59 -11.21 15.56
CA ARG A 148 -9.51 -10.33 16.02
C ARG A 148 -8.20 -11.13 16.17
N CYS A 149 -7.11 -10.67 15.54
CA CYS A 149 -5.79 -11.13 15.95
C CYS A 149 -5.50 -10.51 17.33
N GLY A 150 -5.57 -11.32 18.38
CA GLY A 150 -5.34 -10.86 19.75
C GLY A 150 -3.91 -10.30 19.95
N PRO A 151 -3.72 -9.40 20.93
CA PRO A 151 -2.42 -8.86 21.27
C PRO A 151 -1.60 -9.97 21.94
N GLY A 152 -0.76 -10.62 21.14
CA GLY A 152 0.05 -11.78 21.58
C GLY A 152 0.79 -12.49 20.46
N ARG A 153 0.60 -12.08 19.19
CA ARG A 153 1.30 -12.63 18.02
C ARG A 153 2.40 -11.73 17.44
N CYS A 154 2.90 -10.79 18.22
CA CYS A 154 4.17 -10.11 17.95
C CYS A 154 5.14 -10.44 19.10
N THR A 155 5.62 -11.68 19.16
CA THR A 155 6.74 -12.01 20.04
C THR A 155 8.02 -11.48 19.43
N SER A 156 8.80 -10.80 20.26
CA SER A 156 10.09 -10.18 19.97
C SER A 156 11.06 -11.05 19.16
N ALA A 157 11.79 -10.40 18.25
CA ALA A 157 13.20 -10.63 17.94
C ALA A 157 13.74 -12.07 17.82
N LYS A 158 13.00 -13.01 17.23
CA LYS A 158 13.56 -14.28 16.73
C LYS A 158 12.93 -14.69 15.39
N ARG A 159 13.44 -14.15 14.27
CA ARG A 159 13.50 -14.80 12.94
C ARG A 159 14.03 -13.81 11.87
N GLN A 160 15.34 -13.61 11.85
CA GLN A 160 16.08 -13.22 10.63
C GLN A 160 16.72 -14.44 9.96
N THR A 161 16.15 -15.63 10.17
CA THR A 161 16.66 -16.91 9.65
C THR A 161 15.68 -17.56 8.68
N TRP A 162 15.16 -16.80 7.71
CA TRP A 162 14.40 -17.36 6.58
C TRP A 162 14.79 -16.81 5.22
N TRP A 163 16.03 -16.31 5.06
CA TRP A 163 16.54 -15.89 3.75
C TRP A 163 17.83 -16.62 3.30
N TYR A 164 18.21 -17.71 3.97
CA TYR A 164 19.27 -18.60 3.48
C TYR A 164 18.92 -20.07 3.77
N ALA A 165 17.97 -20.61 3.02
CA ALA A 165 17.88 -22.06 2.82
C ALA A 165 17.20 -22.27 1.46
N GLY A 166 18.02 -22.46 0.43
CA GLY A 166 17.54 -22.88 -0.87
C GLY A 166 16.88 -24.25 -0.77
N ALA A 167 15.65 -24.36 -1.27
CA ALA A 167 15.12 -25.56 -1.91
C ALA A 167 13.71 -25.22 -2.41
N ALA A 168 13.49 -25.49 -3.70
CA ALA A 168 12.22 -25.43 -4.37
C ALA A 168 11.12 -26.20 -3.61
N THR A 169 9.95 -25.61 -3.43
CA THR A 169 8.64 -26.28 -3.57
C THR A 169 7.54 -25.21 -3.63
N GLN A 170 6.73 -25.26 -4.69
CA GLN A 170 5.53 -24.45 -4.85
C GLN A 170 4.56 -24.70 -3.70
N LEU A 171 4.13 -23.63 -3.00
CA LEU A 171 3.01 -23.69 -2.07
C LEU A 171 2.07 -22.51 -2.34
N THR A 172 0.99 -22.83 -3.06
CA THR A 172 -0.21 -22.01 -3.19
C THR A 172 -0.77 -21.71 -1.80
N LYS A 173 -0.55 -20.50 -1.28
CA LYS A 173 -1.19 -20.02 -0.06
C LYS A 173 -2.57 -19.46 -0.37
N THR A 174 -3.59 -20.32 -0.31
CA THR A 174 -4.93 -19.89 0.10
C THR A 174 -4.90 -19.64 1.61
N SER A 175 -5.19 -18.41 2.03
CA SER A 175 -5.19 -17.99 3.43
C SER A 175 -6.47 -18.43 4.16
N THR A 176 -6.62 -19.74 4.35
CA THR A 176 -7.61 -20.26 5.30
C THR A 176 -6.89 -20.54 6.61
N CYS A 177 -7.22 -19.77 7.65
CA CYS A 177 -6.83 -20.09 9.02
C CYS A 177 -7.44 -21.43 9.40
N MET A 178 -6.64 -22.49 9.51
CA MET A 178 -7.09 -23.71 10.17
C MET A 178 -7.11 -23.49 11.70
N PRO A 179 -8.17 -23.94 12.39
CA PRO A 179 -8.15 -24.02 13.85
C PRO A 179 -7.26 -25.21 14.26
N VAL A 180 -6.30 -24.98 15.15
CA VAL A 180 -5.60 -26.09 15.82
C VAL A 180 -6.52 -26.59 16.93
N ALA A 181 -6.96 -27.84 16.78
CA ALA A 181 -7.48 -28.63 17.88
C ALA A 181 -6.30 -29.07 18.77
N SER A 182 -6.39 -28.80 20.07
CA SER A 182 -5.75 -29.62 21.11
C SER A 182 -6.61 -29.47 22.38
N ALA A 183 -7.46 -30.44 22.67
CA ALA A 183 -7.16 -31.64 23.46
C ALA A 183 -7.33 -31.37 24.96
N ARG A 184 -8.22 -32.18 25.54
CA ARG A 184 -8.70 -32.18 26.92
C ARG A 184 -7.55 -32.39 27.93
N SER A 185 -7.69 -31.78 29.11
CA SER A 185 -7.37 -32.45 30.37
C SER A 185 -8.40 -32.03 31.40
N TRP A 186 -9.15 -33.01 31.89
CA TRP A 186 -9.92 -32.93 33.13
C TRP A 186 -8.95 -33.11 34.32
N ASP A 187 -9.48 -32.92 35.53
CA ASP A 187 -8.90 -33.16 36.86
C ASP A 187 -8.23 -31.95 37.54
N TYR A 188 -8.91 -31.38 38.55
CA TYR A 188 -8.75 -31.87 39.93
C TYR A 188 -9.89 -31.38 40.82
N ALA A 189 -10.47 -32.33 41.56
CA ALA A 189 -11.27 -32.10 42.75
C ALA A 189 -10.34 -31.95 43.96
N SER A 190 -10.65 -31.01 44.85
CA SER A 190 -10.57 -31.12 46.33
C SER A 190 -11.26 -29.92 46.93
#